data_AF-A0A951G1D2-F1
#
_entry.id   AF-A0A951G1D2-F1
#
_cell.length_a   1.000
_cell.length_b   1.000
_cell.length_c   1.000
_cell.angle_alpha   90.00
_cell.angle_beta   90.00
_cell.angle_gamma   90.00
#
_symmetry.space_group_name_H-M   'P 1'
#
loop_
_entity.id
_entity.type
_entity.pdbx_description
1 polymer ?
#
loop_
_entity_poly.entity_id
_entity_poly.type
_entity_poly.pdbx_seq_one_letter_code
_entity_poly.pdbx_strand_id
1 'polypeptide(L)'
;MPVVIGFISGAILGAVAMLFLLRGSGAGRAEADPAGEAVLDSVTGLATHDRLLSDLGRELEGGSEVTLYLFALDGFKDYNDAYGDVCGDALLGWLGRKLRDAVGSYGLAYRMRGGSFALLAVGSERFTDALCASAASALNETGDGFQISCDVGSASLPSETALPREGLELAARRAAKAAGERHVRSGRRAPSDAIEALRLVRSRQDVAALAVAIARRLGVPEADIVHIENAVHLCDVGNVAVPRAVLSYPGKITGPEWQFIHLHTLVGARLIAGPLGMEPVARLVRHSHERWDGAGYPDGLSGDAIPLGSRIVFVCSAFHDMTSDRPHHPALEPVDAVAQLERGAGGQFDPAVVLAFRDEFLGEADEALEAEAAA
;
A
#
# COMPACT_ATOMS: atom_id res chain seq x y z
N MET A 1 -42.92 -21.31 11.13
CA MET A 1 -42.42 -20.95 12.47
C MET A 1 -41.32 -19.90 12.30
N PRO A 2 -41.55 -18.64 12.72
CA PRO A 2 -40.53 -17.61 12.72
C PRO A 2 -39.75 -17.64 14.04
N VAL A 3 -38.43 -17.52 14.00
CA VAL A 3 -37.60 -17.32 15.19
C VAL A 3 -37.25 -15.84 15.29
N VAL A 4 -37.73 -15.24 16.36
CA VAL A 4 -37.45 -13.89 16.84
C VAL A 4 -36.01 -13.84 17.34
N ILE A 5 -35.18 -12.93 16.81
CA ILE A 5 -33.93 -12.49 17.45
C ILE A 5 -34.09 -11.01 17.77
N GLY A 6 -34.18 -10.72 19.07
CA GLY A 6 -34.54 -9.43 19.63
C GLY A 6 -33.44 -8.38 19.49
N PHE A 7 -33.91 -7.17 19.17
CA PHE A 7 -33.20 -5.90 19.33
C PHE A 7 -32.88 -5.65 20.81
N ILE A 8 -31.63 -5.82 21.22
CA ILE A 8 -31.08 -5.18 22.43
C ILE A 8 -29.64 -4.75 22.14
N SER A 9 -29.45 -3.55 21.58
CA SER A 9 -28.14 -2.87 21.54
C SER A 9 -28.19 -1.39 21.12
N GLY A 10 -29.32 -0.69 21.31
CA GLY A 10 -29.41 0.75 21.04
C GLY A 10 -29.09 1.65 22.25
N ALA A 11 -29.35 1.19 23.48
CA ALA A 11 -29.33 2.04 24.66
C ALA A 11 -27.96 2.12 25.37
N ILE A 12 -27.08 1.12 25.21
CA ILE A 12 -25.77 1.08 25.89
C ILE A 12 -24.70 1.81 25.06
N LEU A 13 -24.80 1.80 23.73
CA LEU A 13 -23.88 2.52 22.83
C LEU A 13 -24.07 4.05 22.93
N GLY A 14 -25.32 4.50 23.17
CA GLY A 14 -25.63 5.91 23.36
C GLY A 14 -25.07 6.51 24.65
N ALA A 15 -24.96 5.73 25.74
CA ALA A 15 -24.51 6.24 27.03
C ALA A 15 -22.99 6.50 27.10
N VAL A 16 -22.17 5.73 26.38
CA VAL A 16 -20.71 5.91 26.31
C VAL A 16 -20.33 7.07 25.39
N ALA A 17 -21.00 7.22 24.24
CA ALA A 17 -20.87 8.40 23.38
C ALA A 17 -21.32 9.69 24.10
N MET A 18 -22.32 9.58 24.98
CA MET A 18 -22.83 10.70 25.78
C MET A 18 -21.87 11.13 26.90
N LEU A 19 -21.00 10.25 27.43
CA LEU A 19 -19.94 10.65 28.38
C LEU A 19 -18.83 11.48 27.72
N PHE A 20 -18.52 11.22 26.44
CA PHE A 20 -17.62 12.07 25.65
C PHE A 20 -18.30 13.37 25.19
N LEU A 21 -19.57 13.32 24.76
CA LEU A 21 -20.31 14.53 24.33
C LEU A 21 -20.68 15.46 25.50
N LEU A 22 -20.97 14.93 26.69
CA LEU A 22 -21.27 15.73 27.89
C LEU A 22 -19.99 16.31 28.54
N ARG A 23 -18.81 15.74 28.30
CA ARG A 23 -17.54 16.38 28.67
C ARG A 23 -17.09 17.45 27.65
N GLY A 24 -17.67 17.47 26.44
CA GLY A 24 -17.46 18.50 25.42
C GLY A 24 -18.31 19.78 25.56
N SER A 25 -19.18 19.88 26.58
CA SER A 25 -20.09 21.02 26.79
C SER A 25 -19.74 21.88 28.00
N GLY A 26 -18.45 21.97 28.34
CA GLY A 26 -17.91 23.07 29.12
C GLY A 26 -17.60 24.24 28.20
N ALA A 27 -18.57 25.13 27.97
CA ALA A 27 -18.33 26.46 27.41
C ALA A 27 -17.54 27.32 28.42
N GLY A 28 -16.27 26.99 28.61
CA GLY A 28 -15.24 27.86 29.15
C GLY A 28 -14.39 28.31 27.97
N ARG A 29 -14.30 29.61 27.78
CA ARG A 29 -13.44 30.36 26.84
C ARG A 29 -12.36 29.52 26.15
N ALA A 30 -12.26 29.68 24.83
CA ALA A 30 -11.01 29.56 24.10
C ALA A 30 -9.97 30.52 24.70
N GLU A 31 -9.37 30.12 25.82
CA GLU A 31 -8.00 30.49 26.13
C GLU A 31 -7.14 29.63 25.21
N ALA A 32 -6.49 30.29 24.27
CA ALA A 32 -5.45 29.68 23.46
C ALA A 32 -4.47 28.98 24.40
N ASP A 33 -4.32 27.67 24.24
CA ASP A 33 -3.28 26.88 24.88
C ASP A 33 -1.91 27.50 24.51
N PRO A 34 -1.15 28.09 25.46
CA PRO A 34 0.11 28.72 25.15
C PRO A 34 1.28 27.72 25.13
N ALA A 35 1.01 26.40 25.09
CA ALA A 35 2.01 25.35 25.03
C ALA A 35 1.73 24.30 23.93
N GLY A 36 2.09 24.67 22.69
CA GLY A 36 2.50 23.73 21.64
C GLY A 36 1.41 23.32 20.66
N GLU A 37 1.55 23.75 19.40
CA GLU A 37 0.94 23.06 18.26
C GLU A 37 1.06 21.55 18.47
N ALA A 38 -0.05 20.81 18.35
CA ALA A 38 0.00 19.36 18.38
C ALA A 38 1.02 18.90 17.35
N VAL A 39 2.17 18.38 17.81
CA VAL A 39 3.20 17.86 16.91
C VAL A 39 2.62 16.58 16.33
N LEU A 40 2.02 16.71 15.16
CA LEU A 40 1.54 15.59 14.36
C LEU A 40 2.74 15.02 13.60
N ASP A 41 2.77 13.70 13.47
CA ASP A 41 3.73 13.03 12.61
C ASP A 41 3.39 13.30 11.14
N SER A 42 4.37 13.73 10.37
CA SER A 42 4.17 14.16 8.98
C SER A 42 3.79 13.02 8.02
N VAL A 43 4.09 11.78 8.38
CA VAL A 43 3.82 10.58 7.55
C VAL A 43 2.42 10.04 7.82
N THR A 44 2.06 9.90 9.10
CA THR A 44 0.82 9.25 9.52
C THR A 44 -0.30 10.23 9.86
N GLY A 45 0.02 11.50 10.14
CA GLY A 45 -0.92 12.49 10.63
C GLY A 45 -1.52 12.16 11.99
N LEU A 46 -0.90 11.25 12.75
CA LEU A 46 -1.26 10.94 14.13
C LEU A 46 -0.46 11.82 15.10
N ALA A 47 -0.98 12.00 16.31
CA ALA A 47 -0.27 12.69 17.37
C ALA A 47 1.02 11.93 17.75
N THR A 48 2.09 12.66 18.06
CA THR A 48 3.40 12.06 18.38
C THR A 48 3.50 11.56 19.82
N HIS A 49 4.59 10.85 20.11
CA HIS A 49 5.04 10.45 21.44
C HIS A 49 4.91 11.56 22.50
N ASP A 50 5.32 12.80 22.20
CA ASP A 50 5.30 13.87 23.20
C ASP A 50 3.87 14.28 23.56
N ARG A 51 2.97 14.23 22.59
CA ARG A 51 1.55 14.47 22.82
C ARG A 51 0.92 13.35 23.64
N LEU A 52 1.28 12.09 23.39
CA LEU A 52 0.84 10.95 24.20
C LEU A 52 1.14 11.15 25.68
N LEU A 53 2.38 11.55 26.03
CA LEU A 53 2.76 11.74 27.43
C LEU A 53 1.97 12.87 28.10
N SER A 54 1.69 13.95 27.37
CA SER A 54 0.86 15.05 27.87
C SER A 54 -0.59 14.64 28.08
N ASP A 55 -1.20 13.94 27.11
CA ASP A 55 -2.58 13.48 27.22
C ASP A 55 -2.74 12.41 28.32
N LEU A 56 -1.77 11.50 28.45
CA LEU A 56 -1.74 10.53 29.55
C LEU A 56 -1.63 11.21 30.92
N GLY A 57 -0.77 12.23 31.07
CA GLY A 57 -0.68 13.01 32.30
C GLY A 57 -2.00 13.70 32.67
N ARG A 58 -2.66 14.33 31.69
CA ARG A 58 -3.95 15.00 31.89
C ARG A 58 -5.04 14.04 32.36
N GLU A 59 -5.13 12.85 31.78
CA GLU A 59 -6.12 11.84 32.19
C GLU A 59 -5.90 11.36 33.63
N LEU A 60 -4.64 11.15 34.04
CA LEU A 60 -4.31 10.71 35.39
C LEU A 60 -4.55 11.82 36.43
N GLU A 61 -4.21 13.06 36.12
CA GLU A 61 -4.54 14.23 36.96
C GLU A 61 -6.06 14.40 37.10
N GLY A 62 -6.82 14.07 36.06
CA GLY A 62 -8.28 14.03 36.06
C GLY A 62 -8.89 12.87 36.84
N GLY A 63 -8.07 11.94 37.35
CA GLY A 63 -8.51 10.75 38.09
C GLY A 63 -9.15 9.67 37.21
N SER A 64 -8.95 9.72 35.89
CA SER A 64 -9.43 8.68 34.97
C SER A 64 -8.63 7.38 35.12
N GLU A 65 -9.31 6.25 35.04
CA GLU A 65 -8.65 4.97 34.77
C GLU A 65 -8.48 4.80 33.25
N VAL A 66 -7.24 4.57 32.82
CA VAL A 66 -6.87 4.52 31.41
C VAL A 66 -6.01 3.29 31.13
N THR A 67 -6.22 2.69 29.96
CA THR A 67 -5.37 1.61 29.45
C THR A 67 -4.55 2.14 28.29
N LEU A 68 -3.23 2.11 28.47
CA LEU A 68 -2.26 2.40 27.42
C LEU A 68 -1.88 1.10 26.72
N TYR A 69 -2.07 1.04 25.40
CA TYR A 69 -1.56 -0.04 24.56
C TYR A 69 -0.44 0.49 23.66
N LEU A 70 0.64 -0.29 23.53
CA LEU A 70 1.72 -0.07 22.59
C LEU A 70 1.72 -1.20 21.56
N PHE A 71 1.75 -0.83 20.28
CA PHE A 71 1.83 -1.74 19.15
C PHE A 71 3.20 -1.60 18.48
N ALA A 72 4.03 -2.64 18.53
CA ALA A 72 5.28 -2.72 17.79
C ALA A 72 5.08 -3.56 16.54
N LEU A 73 5.26 -2.98 15.36
CA LEU A 73 5.12 -3.67 14.08
C LEU A 73 6.22 -4.73 13.92
N ASP A 74 5.80 -5.96 13.66
CA ASP A 74 6.66 -7.05 13.24
C ASP A 74 6.72 -7.09 11.71
N GLY A 75 7.91 -7.34 11.16
CA GLY A 75 8.18 -7.33 9.71
C GLY A 75 8.40 -5.96 9.07
N PHE A 76 8.15 -4.84 9.78
CA PHE A 76 8.30 -3.49 9.21
C PHE A 76 9.76 -3.15 8.84
N LYS A 77 10.72 -3.56 9.66
CA LYS A 77 12.14 -3.36 9.34
C LYS A 77 12.53 -4.12 8.06
N ASP A 78 12.12 -5.38 7.95
CA ASP A 78 12.40 -6.20 6.77
C ASP A 78 11.78 -5.59 5.51
N TYR A 79 10.56 -5.03 5.63
CA TYR A 79 9.91 -4.29 4.55
C TYR A 79 10.72 -3.07 4.09
N ASN A 80 11.21 -2.24 5.01
CA ASN A 80 12.05 -1.08 4.67
C ASN A 80 13.39 -1.50 4.05
N ASP A 81 14.05 -2.51 4.60
CA ASP A 81 15.32 -2.99 4.07
C ASP A 81 15.16 -3.48 2.61
N ALA A 82 14.08 -4.24 2.35
CA ALA A 82 13.76 -4.77 1.03
C ALA A 82 13.32 -3.69 0.03
N TYR A 83 12.40 -2.80 0.41
CA TYR A 83 11.69 -1.92 -0.53
C TYR A 83 12.06 -0.44 -0.40
N GLY A 84 12.71 -0.04 0.68
CA GLY A 84 13.22 1.31 0.93
C GLY A 84 12.30 2.14 1.82
N ASP A 85 12.88 3.19 2.39
CA ASP A 85 12.21 4.03 3.40
C ASP A 85 10.98 4.75 2.86
N VAL A 86 10.97 5.14 1.58
CA VAL A 86 9.80 5.79 0.96
C VAL A 86 8.59 4.84 0.92
N CYS A 87 8.81 3.56 0.62
CA CYS A 87 7.76 2.53 0.73
C CYS A 87 7.36 2.33 2.19
N GLY A 88 8.34 2.33 3.10
CA GLY A 88 8.11 2.28 4.54
C GLY A 88 7.19 3.39 5.05
N ASP A 89 7.42 4.61 4.61
CA ASP A 89 6.62 5.77 4.97
C ASP A 89 5.20 5.65 4.40
N ALA A 90 5.04 5.21 3.14
CA ALA A 90 3.72 4.94 2.57
C ALA A 90 2.95 3.88 3.40
N LEU A 91 3.65 2.83 3.86
CA LEU A 91 3.10 1.77 4.71
C LEU A 91 2.72 2.27 6.10
N LEU A 92 3.56 3.09 6.74
CA LEU A 92 3.21 3.73 8.01
C LEU A 92 2.00 4.65 7.85
N GLY A 93 1.94 5.45 6.79
CA GLY A 93 0.81 6.33 6.49
C GLY A 93 -0.49 5.55 6.33
N TRP A 94 -0.44 4.44 5.58
CA TRP A 94 -1.55 3.51 5.39
C TRP A 94 -2.04 2.88 6.70
N LEU A 95 -1.12 2.29 7.48
CA LEU A 95 -1.44 1.67 8.76
C LEU A 95 -1.96 2.70 9.78
N GLY A 96 -1.41 3.91 9.77
CA GLY A 96 -1.85 5.03 10.62
C GLY A 96 -3.27 5.48 10.33
N ARG A 97 -3.69 5.50 9.05
CA ARG A 97 -5.09 5.75 8.67
C ARG A 97 -6.01 4.64 9.15
N LYS A 98 -5.67 3.37 8.86
CA LYS A 98 -6.45 2.21 9.34
C LYS A 98 -6.61 2.22 10.86
N LEU A 99 -5.55 2.53 11.60
CA LEU A 99 -5.59 2.64 13.06
C LEU A 99 -6.54 3.75 13.52
N ARG A 100 -6.45 4.94 12.90
CA ARG A 100 -7.34 6.07 13.23
C ARG A 100 -8.81 5.69 13.00
N ASP A 101 -9.12 5.05 11.89
CA ASP A 101 -10.48 4.65 11.53
C ASP A 101 -11.03 3.55 12.47
N ALA A 102 -10.17 2.58 12.83
CA ALA A 102 -10.52 1.52 13.77
C ALA A 102 -10.74 2.04 15.20
N VAL A 103 -9.94 3.03 15.63
CA VAL A 103 -10.07 3.65 16.96
C VAL A 103 -11.26 4.62 17.01
N GLY A 104 -11.51 5.38 15.94
CA GLY A 104 -12.61 6.32 15.84
C GLY A 104 -12.62 7.33 17.00
N SER A 105 -13.82 7.63 17.52
CA SER A 105 -14.00 8.51 18.68
C SER A 105 -13.88 7.79 20.04
N TYR A 106 -13.46 6.53 20.04
CA TYR A 106 -13.46 5.66 21.23
C TYR A 106 -12.12 5.63 21.98
N GLY A 107 -11.07 6.21 21.40
CA GLY A 107 -9.76 6.33 22.01
C GLY A 107 -8.89 7.33 21.23
N LEU A 108 -7.63 7.44 21.63
CA LEU A 108 -6.65 8.30 20.98
C LEU A 108 -5.50 7.45 20.44
N ALA A 109 -5.21 7.59 19.14
CA ALA A 109 -4.13 6.87 18.47
C ALA A 109 -2.91 7.79 18.26
N TYR A 110 -1.72 7.22 18.45
CA TYR A 110 -0.46 7.96 18.42
C TYR A 110 0.59 7.25 17.59
N ARG A 111 1.45 8.04 16.97
CA ARG A 111 2.65 7.60 16.29
C ARG A 111 3.85 7.65 17.25
N MET A 112 4.53 6.51 17.36
CA MET A 112 5.77 6.38 18.14
C MET A 112 6.98 6.44 17.19
N ARG A 113 8.21 6.32 17.70
CA ARG A 113 9.40 6.22 16.83
C ARG A 113 9.49 4.82 16.19
N GLY A 114 10.22 4.69 15.08
CA GLY A 114 10.48 3.38 14.45
C GLY A 114 9.23 2.74 13.86
N GLY A 115 9.02 1.43 14.03
CA GLY A 115 7.80 0.75 13.59
C GLY A 115 6.76 0.62 14.70
N SER A 116 6.37 1.70 15.39
CA SER A 116 5.47 1.59 16.55
C SER A 116 4.34 2.63 16.58
N PHE A 117 3.23 2.22 17.18
CA PHE A 117 2.02 3.02 17.44
C PHE A 117 1.58 2.84 18.90
N ALA A 118 0.74 3.75 19.39
CA ALA A 118 0.10 3.61 20.70
C ALA A 118 -1.39 3.95 20.63
N LEU A 119 -2.16 3.40 21.58
CA LEU A 119 -3.56 3.70 21.82
C LEU A 119 -3.74 4.03 23.30
N LEU A 120 -4.39 5.16 23.57
CA LEU A 120 -4.91 5.50 24.88
C LEU A 120 -6.41 5.27 24.88
N ALA A 121 -6.89 4.38 25.73
CA ALA A 121 -8.30 4.01 25.83
C ALA A 121 -8.82 4.21 27.26
N VAL A 122 -10.06 4.68 27.37
CA VAL A 122 -10.75 4.92 28.65
C VAL A 122 -12.05 4.11 28.64
N GLY A 123 -12.31 3.36 29.71
CA GLY A 123 -13.52 2.57 29.83
C GLY A 123 -13.31 1.27 30.61
N SER A 124 -14.28 0.37 30.53
CA SER A 124 -14.14 -0.95 31.13
C SER A 124 -13.08 -1.78 30.39
N GLU A 125 -12.42 -2.68 31.11
CA GLU A 125 -11.41 -3.60 30.55
C GLU A 125 -11.92 -4.32 29.28
N ARG A 126 -13.16 -4.83 29.33
CA ARG A 126 -13.79 -5.48 28.17
C ARG A 126 -13.91 -4.56 26.95
N PHE A 127 -14.16 -3.28 27.16
CA PHE A 127 -14.25 -2.29 26.08
C PHE A 127 -12.87 -1.94 25.53
N THR A 128 -11.90 -1.66 26.41
CA THR A 128 -10.54 -1.31 26.00
C THR A 128 -9.86 -2.46 25.27
N ASP A 129 -10.12 -3.71 25.67
CA ASP A 129 -9.61 -4.90 25.00
C ASP A 129 -10.23 -5.11 23.61
N ALA A 130 -11.53 -4.84 23.45
CA ALA A 130 -12.18 -4.89 22.15
C ALA A 130 -11.62 -3.81 21.21
N LEU A 131 -11.37 -2.60 21.73
CA LEU A 131 -10.74 -1.52 20.97
C LEU A 131 -9.30 -1.86 20.59
N CYS A 132 -8.53 -2.44 21.51
CA CYS A 132 -7.19 -2.95 21.25
C CYS A 132 -7.18 -4.03 20.17
N ALA A 133 -8.11 -4.98 20.20
CA ALA A 133 -8.22 -6.02 19.17
C ALA A 133 -8.52 -5.43 17.78
N SER A 134 -9.40 -4.43 17.72
CA SER A 134 -9.70 -3.70 16.48
C SER A 134 -8.47 -2.95 15.96
N ALA A 135 -7.77 -2.22 16.84
CA ALA A 135 -6.53 -1.51 16.52
C ALA A 135 -5.42 -2.46 16.04
N ALA A 136 -5.21 -3.60 16.72
CA ALA A 136 -4.25 -4.61 16.33
C ALA A 136 -4.57 -5.20 14.95
N SER A 137 -5.84 -5.48 14.66
CA SER A 137 -6.29 -5.94 13.33
C SER A 137 -6.03 -4.88 12.25
N ALA A 138 -6.21 -3.60 12.57
CA ALA A 138 -5.97 -2.50 11.63
C ALA A 138 -4.47 -2.35 11.27
N LEU A 139 -3.60 -2.69 12.22
CA LEU A 139 -2.13 -2.66 12.07
C LEU A 139 -1.56 -3.94 11.42
N ASN A 140 -2.40 -4.91 11.05
CA ASN A 140 -1.99 -6.05 10.24
C ASN A 140 -2.14 -5.73 8.75
N GLU A 141 -1.15 -6.14 7.94
CA GLU A 141 -1.19 -5.96 6.49
C GLU A 141 -0.44 -7.08 5.77
N THR A 142 -0.85 -7.38 4.53
CA THR A 142 -0.16 -8.38 3.70
C THR A 142 -0.05 -7.91 2.27
N GLY A 143 1.08 -8.22 1.63
CA GLY A 143 1.27 -8.17 0.19
C GLY A 143 1.80 -9.50 -0.33
N ASP A 144 2.08 -9.57 -1.63
CA ASP A 144 2.63 -10.81 -2.19
C ASP A 144 4.04 -11.11 -1.67
N GLY A 145 4.81 -10.06 -1.39
CA GLY A 145 6.15 -10.14 -0.82
C GLY A 145 6.26 -9.59 0.60
N PHE A 146 5.22 -9.51 1.43
CA PHE A 146 5.42 -9.17 2.84
C PHE A 146 4.21 -9.50 3.70
N GLN A 147 4.43 -9.56 5.01
CA GLN A 147 3.41 -9.57 6.03
C GLN A 147 3.83 -8.67 7.18
N ILE A 148 2.96 -7.76 7.57
CA ILE A 148 3.07 -6.94 8.78
C ILE A 148 2.07 -7.46 9.80
N SER A 149 2.54 -7.60 11.04
CA SER A 149 1.67 -7.77 12.19
C SER A 149 2.11 -6.86 13.32
N CYS A 150 1.46 -6.92 14.49
CA CYS A 150 1.90 -6.13 15.63
C CYS A 150 1.97 -6.90 16.95
N ASP A 151 3.01 -6.61 17.72
CA ASP A 151 3.22 -6.95 19.11
C ASP A 151 2.60 -5.94 20.04
N VAL A 152 1.71 -6.43 20.91
CA VAL A 152 0.92 -5.59 21.81
C VAL A 152 1.42 -5.75 23.22
N GLY A 153 1.70 -4.63 23.87
CA GLY A 153 1.87 -4.54 25.31
C GLY A 153 0.93 -3.50 25.88
N SER A 154 0.41 -3.74 27.08
CA SER A 154 -0.52 -2.83 27.75
C SER A 154 -0.03 -2.42 29.13
N ALA A 155 -0.52 -1.29 29.63
CA ALA A 155 -0.42 -0.87 31.02
C ALA A 155 -1.73 -0.20 31.44
N SER A 156 -2.26 -0.60 32.60
CA SER A 156 -3.44 0.00 33.22
C SER A 156 -3.01 1.04 34.26
N LEU A 157 -3.43 2.28 34.08
CA LEU A 157 -3.08 3.39 34.95
C LEU A 157 -4.34 4.01 35.57
N PRO A 158 -4.30 4.46 36.84
CA PRO A 158 -3.14 4.49 37.72
C PRO A 158 -2.86 3.17 38.48
N SER A 159 -3.60 2.09 38.24
CA SER A 159 -3.56 0.87 39.06
C SER A 159 -2.20 0.18 39.08
N GLU A 160 -1.44 0.21 37.99
CA GLU A 160 -0.08 -0.34 37.92
C GLU A 160 1.00 0.71 38.21
N THR A 161 0.80 1.96 37.79
CA THR A 161 1.64 3.12 38.09
C THR A 161 0.87 4.41 37.84
N ALA A 162 1.14 5.45 38.64
CA ALA A 162 0.59 6.78 38.45
C ALA A 162 1.47 7.68 37.57
N LEU A 163 2.63 7.20 37.11
CA LEU A 163 3.58 7.99 36.33
C LEU A 163 3.47 7.66 34.83
N PRO A 164 3.13 8.63 33.97
CA PRO A 164 2.96 8.40 32.52
C PRO A 164 4.14 7.69 31.85
N ARG A 165 5.38 8.08 32.20
CA ARG A 165 6.59 7.51 31.61
C ARG A 165 6.78 6.04 32.01
N GLU A 166 6.52 5.69 33.26
CA GLU A 166 6.64 4.30 33.73
C GLU A 166 5.58 3.40 33.08
N GLY A 167 4.36 3.91 32.89
CA GLY A 167 3.30 3.18 32.19
C GLY A 167 3.68 2.88 30.73
N LEU A 168 4.24 3.87 30.03
CA LEU A 168 4.73 3.68 28.67
C LEU A 168 5.87 2.66 28.60
N GLU A 169 6.83 2.72 29.53
CA GLU A 169 7.91 1.74 29.59
C GLU A 169 7.40 0.32 29.91
N LEU A 170 6.38 0.20 30.76
CA LEU A 170 5.76 -1.09 31.09
C LEU A 170 5.08 -1.70 29.86
N ALA A 171 4.29 -0.91 29.14
CA ALA A 171 3.67 -1.34 27.88
C ALA A 171 4.74 -1.73 26.84
N ALA A 172 5.82 -0.95 26.72
CA ALA A 172 6.94 -1.26 25.81
C ALA A 172 7.64 -2.58 26.15
N ARG A 173 7.94 -2.83 27.43
CA ARG A 173 8.54 -4.10 27.88
C ARG A 173 7.64 -5.29 27.57
N ARG A 174 6.32 -5.15 27.75
CA ARG A 174 5.34 -6.21 27.45
C ARG A 174 5.22 -6.48 25.95
N ALA A 175 5.22 -5.45 25.12
CA ALA A 175 5.24 -5.60 23.66
C ALA A 175 6.52 -6.33 23.20
N ALA A 176 7.69 -5.95 23.72
CA ALA A 176 8.95 -6.61 23.40
C ALA A 176 8.99 -8.07 23.84
N LYS A 177 8.39 -8.41 24.99
CA LYS A 177 8.26 -9.80 25.45
C LYS A 177 7.36 -10.61 24.51
N ALA A 178 6.20 -10.06 24.11
CA ALA A 178 5.31 -10.70 23.15
C ALA A 178 6.00 -10.99 21.80
N ALA A 179 6.87 -10.07 21.35
CA ALA A 179 7.66 -10.24 20.13
C ALA A 179 8.64 -11.42 20.23
N GLY A 180 9.33 -11.55 21.36
CA GLY A 180 10.26 -12.66 21.61
C GLY A 180 9.58 -14.04 21.60
N GLU A 181 8.33 -14.12 22.05
CA GLU A 181 7.54 -15.36 22.02
C GLU A 181 7.01 -15.68 20.61
N ARG A 182 6.72 -14.65 19.79
CA ARG A 182 6.22 -14.80 18.42
C ARG A 182 7.29 -15.09 17.37
N HIS A 183 8.53 -14.66 17.58
CA HIS A 183 9.63 -14.89 16.65
C HIS A 183 9.89 -16.38 16.34
N VAL A 184 9.32 -17.29 17.14
CA VAL A 184 9.37 -18.76 16.99
C VAL A 184 8.33 -19.30 15.99
N ARG A 185 7.35 -18.49 15.53
CA ARG A 185 6.30 -18.90 14.57
C ARG A 185 6.31 -17.96 13.36
N SER A 186 7.13 -18.27 12.35
CA SER A 186 7.39 -17.37 11.22
C SER A 186 6.15 -17.10 10.36
N GLY A 187 5.77 -15.82 10.26
CA GLY A 187 4.98 -15.28 9.15
C GLY A 187 5.82 -15.09 7.89
N ARG A 188 5.18 -14.76 6.76
CA ARG A 188 5.86 -14.53 5.49
C ARG A 188 6.63 -13.21 5.55
N ARG A 189 7.96 -13.25 5.69
CA ARG A 189 8.80 -12.06 5.69
C ARG A 189 8.92 -11.47 4.29
N ALA A 190 9.37 -10.23 4.23
CA ALA A 190 9.74 -9.65 2.96
C ALA A 190 10.88 -10.46 2.31
N PRO A 191 10.86 -10.67 0.97
CA PRO A 191 11.94 -11.26 0.21
C PRO A 191 13.27 -10.68 0.65
N SER A 192 14.19 -11.58 0.96
CA SER A 192 15.54 -11.22 1.36
C SER A 192 16.40 -10.79 0.18
N ASP A 193 16.00 -11.15 -1.04
CA ASP A 193 16.65 -10.78 -2.29
C ASP A 193 15.68 -10.67 -3.49
N ALA A 194 16.20 -10.21 -4.63
CA ALA A 194 15.41 -10.05 -5.85
C ALA A 194 14.99 -11.38 -6.49
N ILE A 195 15.75 -12.46 -6.32
CA ILE A 195 15.40 -13.78 -6.89
C ILE A 195 14.14 -14.31 -6.21
N GLU A 196 14.04 -14.13 -4.90
CA GLU A 196 12.84 -14.46 -4.14
C GLU A 196 11.65 -13.58 -4.55
N ALA A 197 11.86 -12.29 -4.79
CA ALA A 197 10.82 -11.39 -5.29
C ALA A 197 10.31 -11.81 -6.69
N LEU A 198 11.21 -12.21 -7.61
CA LEU A 198 10.87 -12.65 -8.95
C LEU A 198 9.97 -13.89 -8.97
N ARG A 199 10.12 -14.80 -8.01
CA ARG A 199 9.26 -16.00 -7.89
C ARG A 199 7.81 -15.68 -7.58
N LEU A 200 7.52 -14.46 -7.14
CA LEU A 200 6.17 -14.00 -6.81
C LEU A 200 5.47 -13.35 -8.02
N VAL A 201 6.22 -13.03 -9.08
CA VAL A 201 5.70 -12.36 -10.28
C VAL A 201 5.00 -13.37 -11.19
N ARG A 202 3.87 -12.98 -11.76
CA ARG A 202 3.17 -13.78 -12.77
C ARG A 202 3.80 -13.57 -14.14
N SER A 203 4.03 -14.67 -14.86
CA SER A 203 4.56 -14.65 -16.23
C SER A 203 3.61 -13.94 -17.20
N ARG A 204 4.17 -13.13 -18.13
CA ARG A 204 3.47 -12.41 -19.21
C ARG A 204 3.95 -12.87 -20.59
N GLN A 205 4.05 -14.19 -20.78
CA GLN A 205 4.65 -14.80 -21.97
C GLN A 205 4.01 -14.35 -23.29
N ASP A 206 2.68 -14.30 -23.35
CA ASP A 206 1.95 -14.05 -24.60
C ASP A 206 2.17 -12.62 -25.14
N VAL A 207 2.51 -11.66 -24.28
CA VAL A 207 2.64 -10.24 -24.65
C VAL A 207 4.08 -9.83 -24.92
N ALA A 208 5.06 -10.62 -24.45
CA ALA A 208 6.47 -10.34 -24.69
C ALA A 208 6.85 -10.53 -26.17
N ALA A 209 6.29 -11.54 -26.84
CA ALA A 209 6.50 -11.77 -28.27
C ALA A 209 6.02 -10.58 -29.12
N LEU A 210 4.86 -10.03 -28.78
CA LEU A 210 4.31 -8.86 -29.45
C LEU A 210 5.18 -7.61 -29.24
N ALA A 211 5.70 -7.40 -28.03
CA ALA A 211 6.63 -6.30 -27.75
C ALA A 211 7.92 -6.41 -28.58
N VAL A 212 8.45 -7.63 -28.74
CA VAL A 212 9.62 -7.90 -29.59
C VAL A 212 9.33 -7.56 -31.05
N ALA A 213 8.18 -7.99 -31.58
CA ALA A 213 7.78 -7.73 -32.95
C ALA A 213 7.62 -6.21 -33.22
N ILE A 214 6.95 -5.50 -32.32
CA ILE A 214 6.82 -4.03 -32.37
C ILE A 214 8.19 -3.35 -32.32
N ALA A 215 9.09 -3.80 -31.44
CA ALA A 215 10.43 -3.23 -31.33
C ALA A 215 11.22 -3.39 -32.64
N ARG A 216 11.16 -4.57 -33.29
CA ARG A 216 11.77 -4.81 -34.61
C ARG A 216 11.20 -3.88 -35.67
N ARG A 217 9.88 -3.75 -35.72
CA ARG A 217 9.18 -2.89 -36.68
C ARG A 217 9.58 -1.42 -36.53
N LEU A 218 9.82 -0.97 -35.31
CA LEU A 218 10.28 0.38 -34.99
C LEU A 218 11.80 0.56 -35.14
N GLY A 219 12.54 -0.46 -35.58
CA GLY A 219 13.97 -0.38 -35.86
C GLY A 219 14.87 -0.41 -34.62
N VAL A 220 14.39 -0.96 -33.49
CA VAL A 220 15.22 -1.17 -32.30
C VAL A 220 16.31 -2.21 -32.62
N PRO A 221 17.59 -1.96 -32.28
CA PRO A 221 18.65 -2.94 -32.47
C PRO A 221 18.37 -4.24 -31.72
N GLU A 222 18.64 -5.41 -32.31
CA GLU A 222 18.42 -6.72 -31.67
C GLU A 222 19.09 -6.85 -30.30
N ALA A 223 20.25 -6.19 -30.12
CA ALA A 223 20.95 -6.15 -28.83
C ALA A 223 20.13 -5.48 -27.71
N ASP A 224 19.24 -4.54 -28.06
CA ASP A 224 18.38 -3.82 -27.10
C ASP A 224 17.00 -4.48 -26.94
N ILE A 225 16.57 -5.28 -27.92
CA ILE A 225 15.27 -5.98 -27.91
C ILE A 225 15.17 -6.95 -26.72
N VAL A 226 16.25 -7.66 -26.40
CA VAL A 226 16.28 -8.56 -25.24
C VAL A 226 15.98 -7.82 -23.93
N HIS A 227 16.31 -6.52 -23.84
CA HIS A 227 16.00 -5.73 -22.67
C HIS A 227 14.51 -5.37 -22.60
N ILE A 228 13.86 -5.12 -23.74
CA ILE A 228 12.42 -4.86 -23.84
C ILE A 228 11.63 -6.11 -23.47
N GLU A 229 12.01 -7.26 -24.02
CA GLU A 229 11.39 -8.55 -23.70
C GLU A 229 11.44 -8.83 -22.19
N ASN A 230 12.61 -8.70 -21.58
CA ASN A 230 12.77 -8.84 -20.13
C ASN A 230 11.97 -7.79 -19.36
N ALA A 231 11.88 -6.55 -19.84
CA ALA A 231 11.11 -5.50 -19.18
C ALA A 231 9.60 -5.81 -19.19
N VAL A 232 9.06 -6.44 -20.23
CA VAL A 232 7.66 -6.89 -20.25
C VAL A 232 7.38 -7.90 -19.15
N HIS A 233 8.28 -8.88 -18.96
CA HIS A 233 8.13 -9.88 -17.90
C HIS A 233 8.25 -9.30 -16.50
N LEU A 234 9.01 -8.22 -16.33
CA LEU A 234 9.42 -7.70 -15.03
C LEU A 234 8.75 -6.37 -14.64
N CYS A 235 7.96 -5.77 -15.52
CA CYS A 235 7.36 -4.44 -15.28
C CYS A 235 6.57 -4.35 -13.96
N ASP A 236 5.90 -5.42 -13.56
CA ASP A 236 5.12 -5.50 -12.32
C ASP A 236 5.87 -6.08 -11.12
N VAL A 237 7.18 -6.37 -11.21
CA VAL A 237 7.90 -7.01 -10.11
C VAL A 237 7.84 -6.20 -8.81
N GLY A 238 7.70 -4.87 -8.89
CA GLY A 238 7.56 -4.03 -7.71
C GLY A 238 6.22 -4.16 -6.98
N ASN A 239 5.20 -4.81 -7.58
CA ASN A 239 3.92 -5.06 -6.91
C ASN A 239 4.05 -5.93 -5.67
N VAL A 240 5.18 -6.64 -5.50
CA VAL A 240 5.51 -7.39 -4.27
C VAL A 240 5.49 -6.51 -3.01
N ALA A 241 5.75 -5.20 -3.15
CA ALA A 241 5.74 -4.23 -2.06
C ALA A 241 4.37 -3.56 -1.83
N VAL A 242 3.39 -3.81 -2.70
CA VAL A 242 2.07 -3.16 -2.63
C VAL A 242 1.14 -3.98 -1.72
N PRO A 243 0.41 -3.37 -0.78
CA PRO A 243 -0.59 -4.07 0.02
C PRO A 243 -1.64 -4.75 -0.85
N ARG A 244 -2.03 -5.98 -0.51
CA ARG A 244 -3.02 -6.75 -1.26
C ARG A 244 -4.36 -6.02 -1.33
N ALA A 245 -4.77 -5.38 -0.23
CA ALA A 245 -5.99 -4.59 -0.18
C ALA A 245 -6.01 -3.43 -1.19
N VAL A 246 -4.84 -2.90 -1.56
CA VAL A 246 -4.69 -1.87 -2.60
C VAL A 246 -4.78 -2.51 -4.00
N LEU A 247 -4.03 -3.59 -4.25
CA LEU A 247 -4.06 -4.29 -5.55
C LEU A 247 -5.43 -4.89 -5.89
N SER A 248 -6.17 -5.35 -4.88
CA SER A 248 -7.49 -5.97 -5.08
C SER A 248 -8.64 -4.97 -5.00
N TYR A 249 -8.37 -3.66 -4.88
CA TYR A 249 -9.42 -2.67 -4.72
C TYR A 249 -10.24 -2.55 -6.03
N PRO A 250 -11.57 -2.74 -5.99
CA PRO A 250 -12.40 -2.82 -7.20
C PRO A 250 -12.75 -1.45 -7.79
N GLY A 251 -12.43 -0.37 -7.08
CA GLY A 251 -12.72 1.00 -7.49
C GLY A 251 -11.47 1.74 -7.96
N LYS A 252 -11.64 3.03 -8.29
CA LYS A 252 -10.50 3.90 -8.56
C LYS A 252 -9.74 4.18 -7.27
N ILE A 253 -8.47 3.81 -7.24
CA ILE A 253 -7.54 4.16 -6.17
C ILE A 253 -7.25 5.66 -6.28
N THR A 254 -7.83 6.46 -5.39
CA THR A 254 -7.84 7.94 -5.49
C THR A 254 -7.36 8.65 -4.22
N GLY A 255 -6.81 7.91 -3.26
CA GLY A 255 -6.27 8.45 -2.01
C GLY A 255 -4.75 8.31 -1.90
N PRO A 256 -4.20 8.45 -0.69
CA PRO A 256 -2.77 8.27 -0.47
C PRO A 256 -2.28 6.83 -0.78
N GLU A 257 -3.19 5.87 -0.91
CA GLU A 257 -2.92 4.51 -1.41
C GLU A 257 -2.34 4.51 -2.83
N TRP A 258 -2.65 5.54 -3.63
CA TRP A 258 -2.11 5.71 -4.97
C TRP A 258 -0.58 5.78 -4.98
N GLN A 259 0.03 6.23 -3.88
CA GLN A 259 1.48 6.25 -3.74
C GLN A 259 2.09 4.85 -3.90
N PHE A 260 1.44 3.77 -3.45
CA PHE A 260 1.97 2.42 -3.67
C PHE A 260 1.97 2.03 -5.15
N ILE A 261 0.93 2.44 -5.89
CA ILE A 261 0.86 2.22 -7.35
C ILE A 261 1.96 3.00 -8.05
N HIS A 262 2.32 4.19 -7.59
CA HIS A 262 3.47 4.92 -8.12
C HIS A 262 4.80 4.23 -7.76
N LEU A 263 4.96 3.84 -6.50
CA LEU A 263 6.22 3.30 -5.98
C LEU A 263 6.60 1.93 -6.57
N HIS A 264 5.67 1.15 -7.10
CA HIS A 264 5.99 -0.17 -7.66
C HIS A 264 7.02 -0.08 -8.80
N THR A 265 7.01 0.97 -9.63
CA THR A 265 8.02 1.10 -10.70
C THR A 265 9.41 1.38 -10.13
N LEU A 266 9.49 2.15 -9.04
CA LEU A 266 10.75 2.44 -8.34
C LEU A 266 11.30 1.20 -7.62
N VAL A 267 10.42 0.47 -6.93
CA VAL A 267 10.76 -0.81 -6.30
C VAL A 267 11.23 -1.80 -7.35
N GLY A 268 10.49 -1.93 -8.45
CA GLY A 268 10.83 -2.84 -9.53
C GLY A 268 12.19 -2.52 -10.15
N ALA A 269 12.43 -1.25 -10.49
CA ALA A 269 13.72 -0.81 -11.00
C ALA A 269 14.87 -1.10 -10.03
N ARG A 270 14.67 -0.88 -8.71
CA ARG A 270 15.70 -1.18 -7.69
C ARG A 270 15.99 -2.67 -7.59
N LEU A 271 14.96 -3.51 -7.58
CA LEU A 271 15.09 -4.97 -7.50
C LEU A 271 15.78 -5.55 -8.74
N ILE A 272 15.56 -4.94 -9.91
CA ILE A 272 16.17 -5.38 -11.17
C ILE A 272 17.61 -4.88 -11.30
N ALA A 273 17.87 -3.60 -10.99
CA ALA A 273 19.21 -3.01 -11.16
C ALA A 273 20.23 -3.61 -10.21
N GLY A 274 19.90 -3.76 -8.92
CA GLY A 274 20.87 -4.15 -7.91
C GLY A 274 21.29 -5.63 -8.04
N PRO A 275 20.50 -6.58 -7.52
CA PRO A 275 20.94 -7.98 -7.45
C PRO A 275 21.09 -8.70 -8.80
N LEU A 276 20.40 -8.28 -9.86
CA LEU A 276 20.45 -8.95 -11.17
C LEU A 276 21.47 -8.32 -12.13
N GLY A 277 21.95 -7.10 -11.86
CA GLY A 277 22.85 -6.37 -12.77
C GLY A 277 22.22 -6.12 -14.14
N MET A 278 20.90 -5.83 -14.16
CA MET A 278 20.11 -5.63 -15.37
C MET A 278 19.68 -4.16 -15.51
N GLU A 279 20.64 -3.22 -15.40
CA GLU A 279 20.38 -1.78 -15.43
C GLU A 279 19.59 -1.31 -16.66
N PRO A 280 19.82 -1.80 -17.89
CA PRO A 280 19.00 -1.43 -19.04
C PRO A 280 17.53 -1.78 -18.83
N VAL A 281 17.24 -2.96 -18.28
CA VAL A 281 15.87 -3.44 -18.01
C VAL A 281 15.24 -2.65 -16.87
N ALA A 282 15.99 -2.38 -15.80
CA ALA A 282 15.54 -1.55 -14.70
C ALA A 282 15.12 -0.16 -15.15
N ARG A 283 15.87 0.45 -16.08
CA ARG A 283 15.49 1.73 -16.70
C ARG A 283 14.17 1.62 -17.45
N LEU A 284 13.96 0.55 -18.21
CA LEU A 284 12.72 0.37 -18.95
C LEU A 284 11.50 0.21 -18.03
N VAL A 285 11.64 -0.60 -16.98
CA VAL A 285 10.60 -0.86 -15.96
C VAL A 285 10.29 0.40 -15.15
N ARG A 286 11.30 1.21 -14.79
CA ARG A 286 11.07 2.47 -14.07
C ARG A 286 10.07 3.36 -14.81
N HIS A 287 10.21 3.47 -16.13
CA HIS A 287 9.45 4.42 -16.94
C HIS A 287 8.27 3.78 -17.69
N SER A 288 7.89 2.54 -17.37
CA SER A 288 6.82 1.81 -18.09
C SER A 288 5.40 2.34 -17.83
N HIS A 289 5.26 3.36 -16.98
CA HIS A 289 4.01 4.08 -16.72
C HIS A 289 4.11 5.58 -17.00
N GLU A 290 5.19 6.01 -17.67
CA GLU A 290 5.26 7.36 -18.21
C GLU A 290 4.27 7.48 -19.38
N ARG A 291 3.56 8.60 -19.44
CA ARG A 291 2.57 8.88 -20.48
C ARG A 291 3.18 9.80 -21.51
N TRP A 292 2.82 9.61 -22.78
CA TRP A 292 3.31 10.45 -23.87
C TRP A 292 3.11 11.95 -23.61
N ASP A 293 1.97 12.31 -23.01
CA ASP A 293 1.58 13.67 -22.61
C ASP A 293 2.28 14.22 -21.35
N GLY A 294 3.13 13.44 -20.68
CA GLY A 294 3.83 13.85 -19.46
C GLY A 294 3.01 13.75 -18.19
N ALA A 295 1.76 13.28 -18.24
CA ALA A 295 0.92 13.09 -17.05
C ALA A 295 1.16 11.73 -16.36
N GLY A 296 2.21 11.02 -16.75
CA GLY A 296 2.58 9.71 -16.22
C GLY A 296 3.46 9.78 -14.97
N TYR A 297 4.03 8.64 -14.60
CA TYR A 297 4.89 8.49 -13.43
C TYR A 297 6.00 7.46 -13.73
N PRO A 298 7.14 7.44 -13.01
CA PRO A 298 7.38 8.17 -11.78
C PRO A 298 8.04 9.55 -11.90
N ASP A 299 8.63 9.85 -13.05
CA ASP A 299 9.49 11.02 -13.26
C ASP A 299 8.81 12.12 -14.09
N GLY A 300 7.62 11.85 -14.65
CA GLY A 300 6.84 12.83 -15.41
C GLY A 300 7.47 13.13 -16.77
N LEU A 301 8.09 12.11 -17.38
CA LEU A 301 8.70 12.22 -18.69
C LEU A 301 7.61 12.29 -19.77
N SER A 302 7.89 13.04 -20.83
CA SER A 302 6.97 13.23 -21.95
C SER A 302 7.66 12.97 -23.29
N GLY A 303 6.91 12.50 -24.27
CA GLY A 303 7.41 12.30 -25.63
C GLY A 303 8.66 11.42 -25.69
N ASP A 304 9.65 11.87 -26.45
CA ASP A 304 10.90 11.14 -26.66
C ASP A 304 11.86 11.14 -25.47
N ALA A 305 11.55 11.89 -24.40
CA ALA A 305 12.28 11.74 -23.14
C ALA A 305 12.06 10.35 -22.51
N ILE A 306 10.92 9.72 -22.83
CA ILE A 306 10.59 8.36 -22.41
C ILE A 306 11.37 7.36 -23.30
N PRO A 307 12.13 6.41 -22.71
CA PRO A 307 12.80 5.38 -23.48
C PRO A 307 11.82 4.64 -24.40
N LEU A 308 12.19 4.42 -25.67
CA LEU A 308 11.32 3.74 -26.63
C LEU A 308 10.85 2.37 -26.12
N GLY A 309 11.74 1.60 -25.50
CA GLY A 309 11.38 0.34 -24.85
C GLY A 309 10.30 0.47 -23.79
N SER A 310 10.31 1.54 -22.97
CA SER A 310 9.27 1.79 -21.96
C SER A 310 7.93 2.12 -22.59
N ARG A 311 7.93 2.88 -23.70
CA ARG A 311 6.71 3.19 -24.47
C ARG A 311 6.09 1.92 -25.05
N ILE A 312 6.92 1.01 -25.56
CA ILE A 312 6.49 -0.32 -26.06
C ILE A 312 5.91 -1.15 -24.91
N VAL A 313 6.65 -1.28 -23.80
CA VAL A 313 6.20 -2.02 -22.61
C VAL A 313 4.86 -1.49 -22.11
N PHE A 314 4.65 -0.16 -22.09
CA PHE A 314 3.41 0.43 -21.60
C PHE A 314 2.20 0.06 -22.46
N VAL A 315 2.33 0.14 -23.79
CA VAL A 315 1.25 -0.25 -24.73
C VAL A 315 0.93 -1.74 -24.58
N CYS A 316 1.97 -2.58 -24.59
CA CYS A 316 1.83 -4.03 -24.43
C CYS A 316 1.19 -4.41 -23.08
N SER A 317 1.64 -3.79 -21.99
CA SER A 317 1.05 -3.98 -20.66
C SER A 317 -0.41 -3.52 -20.61
N ALA A 318 -0.74 -2.37 -21.18
CA ALA A 318 -2.12 -1.88 -21.22
C ALA A 318 -3.04 -2.82 -22.01
N PHE A 319 -2.55 -3.38 -23.12
CA PHE A 319 -3.28 -4.39 -23.88
C PHE A 319 -3.53 -5.65 -23.04
N HIS A 320 -2.48 -6.24 -22.47
CA HIS A 320 -2.59 -7.40 -21.59
C HIS A 320 -3.58 -7.15 -20.45
N ASP A 321 -3.52 -5.95 -19.88
CA ASP A 321 -4.38 -5.53 -18.80
C ASP A 321 -5.85 -5.47 -19.18
N MET A 322 -6.16 -4.99 -20.38
CA MET A 322 -7.50 -4.89 -20.92
C MET A 322 -8.08 -6.24 -21.33
N THR A 323 -7.26 -7.17 -21.81
CA THR A 323 -7.70 -8.48 -22.32
C THR A 323 -7.60 -9.61 -21.29
N SER A 324 -7.24 -9.30 -20.05
CA SER A 324 -7.16 -10.27 -18.96
C SER A 324 -8.32 -10.10 -18.00
N ASP A 325 -8.93 -11.21 -17.56
CA ASP A 325 -9.98 -11.17 -16.54
C ASP A 325 -9.44 -10.64 -15.21
N ARG A 326 -10.14 -9.64 -14.66
CA ARG A 326 -9.83 -9.03 -13.36
C ARG A 326 -11.06 -9.00 -12.48
N PRO A 327 -10.91 -9.01 -11.14
CA PRO A 327 -12.01 -8.77 -10.24
C PRO A 327 -12.77 -7.50 -10.64
N HIS A 328 -14.06 -7.66 -10.96
CA HIS A 328 -14.97 -6.56 -11.33
C HIS A 328 -14.70 -5.88 -12.70
N HIS A 329 -13.74 -6.38 -13.48
CA HIS A 329 -13.44 -5.91 -14.83
C HIS A 329 -13.31 -7.11 -15.76
N PRO A 330 -14.38 -7.51 -16.48
CA PRO A 330 -14.29 -8.58 -17.46
C PRO A 330 -13.31 -8.19 -18.56
N ALA A 331 -12.58 -9.17 -19.08
CA ALA A 331 -11.69 -8.97 -20.22
C ALA A 331 -12.45 -8.31 -21.39
N LEU A 332 -11.84 -7.31 -22.01
CA LEU A 332 -12.28 -6.79 -23.29
C LEU A 332 -11.92 -7.76 -24.41
N GLU A 333 -12.74 -7.77 -25.46
CA GLU A 333 -12.35 -8.40 -26.71
C GLU A 333 -11.08 -7.71 -27.24
N PRO A 334 -10.13 -8.46 -27.84
CA PRO A 334 -8.86 -7.88 -28.30
C PRO A 334 -9.02 -6.68 -29.23
N VAL A 335 -10.00 -6.72 -30.14
CA VAL A 335 -10.34 -5.60 -31.04
C VAL A 335 -10.74 -4.34 -30.27
N ASP A 336 -11.53 -4.47 -29.20
CA ASP A 336 -11.94 -3.34 -28.37
C ASP A 336 -10.74 -2.77 -27.59
N ALA A 337 -9.82 -3.63 -27.14
CA ALA A 337 -8.58 -3.22 -26.51
C ALA A 337 -7.69 -2.42 -27.47
N VAL A 338 -7.56 -2.84 -28.74
CA VAL A 338 -6.84 -2.06 -29.77
C VAL A 338 -7.50 -0.70 -29.98
N ALA A 339 -8.83 -0.64 -30.10
CA ALA A 339 -9.55 0.62 -30.24
C ALA A 339 -9.35 1.56 -29.04
N GLN A 340 -9.19 1.03 -27.82
CA GLN A 340 -8.82 1.85 -26.65
C GLN A 340 -7.39 2.41 -26.75
N LEU A 341 -6.42 1.61 -27.23
CA LEU A 341 -5.06 2.10 -27.46
C LEU A 341 -5.04 3.23 -28.49
N GLU A 342 -5.75 3.08 -29.60
CA GLU A 342 -5.88 4.11 -30.64
C GLU A 342 -6.49 5.40 -30.11
N ARG A 343 -7.55 5.31 -29.30
CA ARG A 343 -8.14 6.50 -28.63
C ARG A 343 -7.17 7.20 -27.68
N GLY A 344 -6.24 6.46 -27.09
CA GLY A 344 -5.22 6.98 -26.17
C GLY A 344 -3.95 7.50 -26.85
N ALA A 345 -3.79 7.33 -28.16
CA ALA A 345 -2.60 7.74 -28.90
C ALA A 345 -2.39 9.26 -28.86
N GLY A 346 -1.16 9.68 -28.58
CA GLY A 346 -0.77 11.10 -28.47
C GLY A 346 -1.12 11.73 -27.12
N GLY A 347 -1.91 11.05 -26.29
CA GLY A 347 -2.14 11.39 -24.89
C GLY A 347 -1.43 10.41 -23.98
N GLN A 348 -2.07 9.26 -23.73
CA GLN A 348 -1.49 8.23 -22.87
C GLN A 348 -0.33 7.50 -23.54
N PHE A 349 -0.51 7.14 -24.81
CA PHE A 349 0.40 6.26 -25.53
C PHE A 349 1.12 7.02 -26.65
N ASP A 350 2.33 6.58 -26.98
CA ASP A 350 3.05 7.06 -28.15
C ASP A 350 2.29 6.66 -29.43
N PRO A 351 1.89 7.62 -30.29
CA PRO A 351 1.20 7.31 -31.55
C PRO A 351 1.94 6.33 -32.45
N ALA A 352 3.28 6.40 -32.53
CA ALA A 352 4.08 5.54 -33.39
C ALA A 352 4.08 4.09 -32.87
N VAL A 353 4.12 3.91 -31.55
CA VAL A 353 4.04 2.59 -30.92
C VAL A 353 2.65 1.98 -31.08
N VAL A 354 1.58 2.76 -30.91
CA VAL A 354 0.20 2.28 -31.11
C VAL A 354 -0.02 1.86 -32.57
N LEU A 355 0.48 2.64 -33.53
CA LEU A 355 0.42 2.31 -34.94
C LEU A 355 1.13 0.98 -35.24
N ALA A 356 2.36 0.82 -34.74
CA ALA A 356 3.13 -0.41 -34.91
C ALA A 356 2.44 -1.62 -34.23
N PHE A 357 1.88 -1.43 -33.03
CA PHE A 357 1.11 -2.45 -32.33
C PHE A 357 -0.07 -2.94 -33.17
N ARG A 358 -0.87 -2.01 -33.68
CA ARG A 358 -2.06 -2.33 -34.46
C ARG A 358 -1.70 -3.08 -35.75
N ASP A 359 -0.70 -2.59 -36.47
CA ASP A 359 -0.29 -3.23 -37.73
C ASP A 359 0.22 -4.66 -37.51
N GLU A 360 0.92 -4.91 -36.39
CA GLU A 360 1.37 -6.26 -36.03
C GLU A 360 0.19 -7.16 -35.62
N PHE A 361 -0.69 -6.64 -34.76
CA PHE A 361 -1.83 -7.38 -34.23
C PHE A 361 -2.86 -7.75 -35.31
N LEU A 362 -3.13 -6.84 -36.25
CA LEU A 362 -4.08 -7.08 -37.35
C LEU A 362 -3.44 -7.81 -38.53
N GLY A 363 -2.13 -7.63 -38.76
CA GLY A 363 -1.41 -8.36 -39.81
C GLY A 363 -1.45 -9.88 -39.60
N GLU A 364 -1.31 -10.34 -38.36
CA GLU A 364 -1.43 -11.76 -38.02
C GLU A 364 -2.86 -12.31 -38.19
N ALA A 365 -3.88 -11.48 -37.95
CA ALA A 365 -5.29 -11.88 -38.07
C ALA A 365 -5.70 -12.09 -39.54
N ASP A 366 -5.24 -11.22 -40.45
CA ASP A 366 -5.49 -11.35 -41.89
C ASP A 366 -4.75 -12.57 -42.48
N GLU A 367 -3.50 -12.82 -42.08
CA GLU A 367 -2.74 -14.00 -42.54
C GLU A 367 -3.35 -15.32 -42.05
N ALA A 368 -3.87 -15.37 -40.81
CA ALA A 368 -4.55 -16.55 -40.27
C ALA A 368 -5.89 -16.83 -40.99
N LEU A 369 -6.68 -15.79 -41.29
CA LEU A 369 -7.92 -15.90 -42.04
C LEU A 369 -7.69 -16.34 -43.50
N GLU A 370 -6.63 -15.84 -44.15
CA GLU A 370 -6.25 -16.27 -45.50
C GLU A 370 -5.77 -17.73 -45.54
N ALA A 371 -5.02 -18.18 -44.53
CA ALA A 371 -4.58 -19.57 -44.41
C ALA A 371 -5.75 -20.55 -44.19
N GLU A 372 -6.77 -20.15 -43.42
CA GLU A 372 -7.97 -20.95 -43.18
C GLU A 372 -8.92 -20.97 -44.40
N ALA A 373 -8.97 -19.88 -45.18
CA ALA A 373 -9.72 -19.83 -46.44
C ALA A 373 -9.02 -20.60 -47.58
N ALA A 374 -7.72 -20.86 -47.48
CA ALA A 374 -6.93 -21.62 -48.45
C ALA A 374 -6.85 -23.13 -48.15
N ALA A 375 -7.33 -23.57 -46.99
CA ALA A 375 -7.44 -24.98 -46.56
C ALA A 375 -8.81 -25.57 -46.90
#